data_AF-A0A7J6UAP8-F1
#
_entry.id   AF-A0A7J6UAP8-F1
#
_cell.length_a   1.000
_cell.length_b   1.000
_cell.length_c   1.000
_cell.angle_alpha   90.00
_cell.angle_beta   90.00
_cell.angle_gamma   90.00
#
_symmetry.space_group_name_H-M   'P 1'
#
loop_
_entity.id
_entity.type
_entity.pdbx_description
1 polymer ?
#
loop_
_entity_poly.entity_id
_entity_poly.type
_entity_poly.pdbx_seq_one_letter_code
_entity_poly.pdbx_strand_id
1 'polypeptide(L)'
;MWRFFTSSSKLMLFQFEKSGVNAPDSYVAHMWRVASNPKTRPRYTVPGGAVVTNRYRAASAWFDEWLEKLETFPAFSSFKTGAMAKPDISNILEIKENLKCKPFAWFLYRFRALYFDAGLVPRQVFHLKDDSSGMCLEARGSTNIVLTPCSETSKGQLNWNTDQCLSGNGIGQDVSTNVCSTYGEFYDQWIKLEQNQLNFPEFFFCETIGFAEVD
;
A
#
# COMPACT_ATOMS: atom_id res chain seq x y z
N MET A 1 -9.53 11.01 -29.77
CA MET A 1 -10.32 10.40 -28.68
C MET A 1 -9.35 9.79 -27.68
N TRP A 2 -8.97 10.51 -26.62
CA TRP A 2 -7.98 10.05 -25.65
C TRP A 2 -8.70 9.52 -24.40
N ARG A 3 -8.59 8.21 -24.15
CA ARG A 3 -9.10 7.58 -22.93
C ARG A 3 -8.01 7.67 -21.85
N PHE A 4 -8.31 8.36 -20.76
CA PHE A 4 -7.49 8.33 -19.55
C PHE A 4 -7.49 6.91 -18.99
N PHE A 5 -6.31 6.28 -18.91
CA PHE A 5 -6.10 4.97 -18.31
C PHE A 5 -6.09 5.11 -16.78
N THR A 6 -7.03 4.48 -16.09
CA THR A 6 -6.97 4.28 -14.63
C THR A 6 -5.89 3.23 -14.30
N SER A 7 -5.40 3.16 -13.05
CA SER A 7 -4.28 2.25 -12.69
C SER A 7 -4.55 0.78 -13.06
N SER A 8 -5.81 0.37 -13.01
CA SER A 8 -6.29 -0.95 -13.43
C SER A 8 -6.03 -1.23 -14.92
N SER A 9 -6.18 -0.22 -15.77
CA SER A 9 -5.94 -0.35 -17.21
C SER A 9 -4.45 -0.39 -17.54
N LYS A 10 -3.58 0.21 -16.70
CA LYS A 10 -2.12 0.06 -16.83
C LYS A 10 -1.68 -1.36 -16.48
N LEU A 11 -2.22 -1.94 -15.41
CA LEU A 11 -1.89 -3.31 -15.01
C LEU A 11 -2.24 -4.33 -16.12
N MET A 12 -3.42 -4.17 -16.72
CA MET A 12 -3.87 -4.93 -17.88
C MET A 12 -2.82 -4.90 -19.01
N LEU A 13 -2.33 -3.73 -19.41
CA LEU A 13 -1.31 -3.59 -20.47
C LEU A 13 -0.04 -4.37 -20.18
N PHE A 14 0.43 -4.35 -18.93
CA PHE A 14 1.65 -5.04 -18.55
C PHE A 14 1.50 -6.56 -18.49
N GLN A 15 0.34 -7.10 -18.13
CA GLN A 15 0.07 -8.55 -18.19
C GLN A 15 -0.01 -9.08 -19.63
N PHE A 16 -0.18 -8.19 -20.61
CA PHE A 16 -0.04 -8.48 -22.05
C PHE A 16 1.40 -8.29 -22.58
N GLU A 17 2.38 -8.15 -21.69
CA GLU A 17 3.78 -7.85 -22.06
C GLU A 17 3.94 -6.56 -22.88
N LYS A 18 2.96 -5.64 -22.79
CA LYS A 18 3.06 -4.31 -23.42
C LYS A 18 3.63 -3.32 -22.41
N SER A 19 4.45 -2.41 -22.90
CA SER A 19 4.99 -1.31 -22.10
C SER A 19 4.09 -0.08 -22.18
N GLY A 20 3.79 0.52 -21.03
CA GLY A 20 3.35 1.91 -20.97
C GLY A 20 4.57 2.81 -20.99
N VAL A 21 4.69 3.67 -22.01
CA VAL A 21 5.80 4.63 -22.11
C VAL A 21 5.30 6.04 -21.80
N ASN A 22 6.09 6.80 -21.05
CA ASN A 22 5.93 8.25 -20.97
C ASN A 22 6.71 8.86 -22.15
N ALA A 23 6.04 9.69 -22.95
CA ALA A 23 6.68 10.40 -24.06
C ALA A 23 7.10 11.78 -23.56
N PRO A 24 8.41 12.03 -23.30
CA PRO A 24 8.87 13.24 -22.62
C PRO A 24 8.57 14.51 -23.41
N ASP A 25 8.49 14.41 -24.74
CA ASP A 25 8.20 15.53 -25.63
C ASP A 25 6.70 15.75 -25.86
N SER A 26 5.84 14.96 -25.21
CA SER A 26 4.38 15.07 -25.32
C SER A 26 3.79 15.67 -24.05
N TYR A 27 3.36 16.92 -24.17
CA TYR A 27 2.80 17.68 -23.05
C TYR A 27 1.29 17.85 -23.19
N VAL A 28 0.55 17.52 -22.13
CA VAL A 28 -0.90 17.74 -22.05
C VAL A 28 -1.21 18.45 -20.74
N ALA A 29 -1.83 19.62 -20.83
CA ALA A 29 -2.27 20.36 -19.65
C ALA A 29 -3.51 19.68 -19.03
N HIS A 30 -3.44 19.35 -17.74
CA HIS A 30 -4.58 18.86 -16.96
C HIS A 30 -5.10 19.97 -16.03
N MET A 31 -6.37 20.33 -16.18
CA MET A 31 -7.02 21.28 -15.26
C MET A 31 -7.53 20.54 -14.01
N TRP A 32 -6.86 20.77 -12.88
CA TRP A 32 -7.29 20.25 -11.60
C TRP A 32 -8.59 20.92 -11.11
N ARG A 33 -9.43 20.14 -10.44
CA ARG A 33 -10.69 20.63 -9.90
C ARG A 33 -10.45 21.32 -8.56
N VAL A 34 -11.03 22.50 -8.39
CA VAL A 34 -10.96 23.29 -7.16
C VAL A 34 -12.37 23.38 -6.58
N ALA A 35 -12.55 22.88 -5.35
CA ALA A 35 -13.86 22.78 -4.72
C ALA A 35 -14.57 24.15 -4.59
N SER A 36 -13.80 25.20 -4.33
CA SER A 36 -14.29 26.59 -4.21
C SER A 36 -14.60 27.25 -5.56
N ASN A 37 -14.19 26.68 -6.69
CA ASN A 37 -14.44 27.25 -8.02
C ASN A 37 -15.54 26.47 -8.77
N PRO A 38 -16.76 27.04 -8.91
CA PRO A 38 -17.88 26.40 -9.59
C PRO A 38 -17.58 25.95 -11.02
N LYS A 39 -16.67 26.63 -11.73
CA LYS A 39 -16.32 26.32 -13.12
C LYS A 39 -15.63 24.96 -13.28
N THR A 40 -15.02 24.46 -12.21
CA THR A 40 -14.25 23.21 -12.23
C THR A 40 -14.97 22.04 -11.55
N ARG A 41 -16.18 22.27 -11.02
CA ARG A 41 -16.96 21.23 -10.32
C ARG A 41 -17.54 20.22 -11.32
N PRO A 42 -17.60 18.92 -10.97
CA PRO A 42 -18.26 17.94 -11.80
C PRO A 42 -19.75 18.27 -11.97
N ARG A 43 -20.24 18.08 -13.20
CA ARG A 43 -21.68 18.19 -13.53
C ARG A 43 -22.39 16.83 -13.52
N TYR A 44 -21.74 15.81 -12.95
CA TYR A 44 -22.27 14.46 -12.82
C TYR A 44 -22.15 14.01 -11.37
N THR A 45 -23.05 13.14 -10.96
CA THR A 45 -22.98 12.46 -9.67
C THR A 45 -22.38 11.07 -9.88
N VAL A 46 -21.51 10.65 -8.96
CA VAL A 46 -21.02 9.27 -8.91
C VAL A 46 -21.90 8.54 -7.90
N PRO A 47 -22.55 7.43 -8.28
CA PRO A 47 -23.34 6.66 -7.33
C PRO A 47 -22.47 6.21 -6.14
N GLY A 48 -23.08 6.19 -4.95
CA GLY A 48 -22.42 5.68 -3.75
C GLY A 48 -21.90 4.26 -3.98
N GLY A 49 -20.70 3.97 -3.49
CA GLY A 49 -20.06 2.65 -3.64
C GLY A 49 -19.46 2.37 -5.03
N ALA A 50 -19.84 3.10 -6.10
CA ALA A 50 -19.36 2.81 -7.45
C ALA A 50 -17.84 2.84 -7.61
N VAL A 51 -17.15 3.71 -6.87
CA VAL A 51 -15.68 3.76 -6.85
C VAL A 51 -15.10 2.47 -6.26
N VAL A 52 -15.66 2.01 -5.15
CA VAL A 52 -15.22 0.81 -4.44
C VAL A 52 -15.51 -0.44 -5.28
N THR A 53 -16.71 -0.55 -5.86
CA THR A 53 -17.08 -1.64 -6.78
C THR A 53 -16.19 -1.68 -8.02
N ASN A 54 -15.84 -0.52 -8.59
CA ASN A 54 -14.94 -0.49 -9.75
C ASN A 54 -13.50 -0.91 -9.41
N ARG A 55 -12.99 -0.53 -8.23
CA ARG A 55 -11.69 -0.99 -7.74
C ARG A 55 -11.69 -2.49 -7.50
N TYR A 56 -12.74 -3.00 -6.85
CA TYR A 56 -12.90 -4.43 -6.61
C TYR A 56 -12.97 -5.20 -7.93
N ARG A 57 -13.80 -4.78 -8.89
CA ARG A 57 -13.91 -5.39 -10.23
C ARG A 57 -12.56 -5.48 -10.95
N ALA A 58 -11.76 -4.42 -10.88
CA ALA A 58 -10.42 -4.44 -11.45
C ALA A 58 -9.51 -5.45 -10.73
N ALA A 59 -9.51 -5.48 -9.40
CA ALA A 59 -8.71 -6.44 -8.66
C ALA A 59 -9.15 -7.88 -8.95
N SER A 60 -10.46 -8.17 -8.94
CA SER A 60 -10.98 -9.51 -9.22
C SER A 60 -10.58 -10.04 -10.60
N ALA A 61 -10.42 -9.16 -11.58
CA ALA A 61 -9.96 -9.54 -12.91
C ALA A 61 -8.43 -9.74 -13.02
N TRP A 62 -7.64 -8.94 -12.28
CA TRP A 62 -6.20 -8.79 -12.56
C TRP A 62 -5.28 -9.21 -11.42
N PHE A 63 -5.77 -9.44 -10.21
CA PHE A 63 -4.95 -9.75 -9.03
C PHE A 63 -4.91 -11.24 -8.69
N ASP A 64 -5.64 -12.10 -9.42
CA ASP A 64 -5.61 -13.56 -9.25
C ASP A 64 -5.80 -13.97 -7.77
N GLU A 65 -4.92 -14.82 -7.23
CA GLU A 65 -4.97 -15.31 -5.84
C GLU A 65 -4.83 -14.20 -4.78
N TRP A 66 -4.27 -13.04 -5.13
CA TRP A 66 -4.13 -11.91 -4.20
C TRP A 66 -5.43 -11.16 -3.93
N LEU A 67 -6.54 -11.50 -4.61
CA LEU A 67 -7.85 -10.95 -4.31
C LEU A 67 -8.25 -11.21 -2.84
N GLU A 68 -7.88 -12.36 -2.27
CA GLU A 68 -8.18 -12.68 -0.88
C GLU A 68 -7.54 -11.67 0.08
N LYS A 69 -6.29 -11.28 -0.18
CA LYS A 69 -5.60 -10.25 0.61
C LYS A 69 -6.32 -8.91 0.51
N LEU A 70 -6.79 -8.53 -0.68
CA LEU A 70 -7.54 -7.28 -0.86
C LEU A 70 -8.81 -7.24 0.01
N GLU A 71 -9.52 -8.36 0.09
CA GLU A 71 -10.74 -8.48 0.90
C GLU A 71 -10.48 -8.38 2.42
N THR A 72 -9.22 -8.47 2.85
CA THR A 72 -8.85 -8.24 4.25
C THR A 72 -8.79 -6.77 4.64
N PHE A 73 -8.81 -5.85 3.68
CA PHE A 73 -8.78 -4.41 3.93
C PHE A 73 -10.19 -3.87 4.23
N PRO A 74 -10.33 -2.92 5.18
CA PRO A 74 -11.64 -2.40 5.60
C PRO A 74 -12.51 -1.92 4.43
N ALA A 75 -11.90 -1.26 3.44
CA ALA A 75 -12.59 -0.73 2.26
C ALA A 75 -13.27 -1.78 1.37
N PHE A 76 -12.86 -3.05 1.47
CA PHE A 76 -13.38 -4.15 0.64
C PHE A 76 -14.03 -5.27 1.46
N SER A 77 -14.02 -5.16 2.78
CA SER A 77 -14.54 -6.18 3.70
C SER A 77 -16.01 -6.53 3.43
N SER A 78 -16.82 -5.57 2.97
CA SER A 78 -18.22 -5.76 2.62
C SER A 78 -18.46 -6.75 1.48
N PHE A 79 -17.48 -6.96 0.58
CA PHE A 79 -17.59 -8.01 -0.46
C PHE A 79 -17.32 -9.40 0.11
N LYS A 80 -16.50 -9.50 1.16
CA LYS A 80 -16.23 -10.76 1.87
C LYS A 80 -17.38 -11.17 2.77
N THR A 81 -18.02 -10.21 3.44
CA THR A 81 -19.18 -10.46 4.31
C THR A 81 -20.49 -10.65 3.55
N GLY A 82 -20.49 -10.42 2.23
CA GLY A 82 -21.70 -10.49 1.38
C GLY A 82 -22.62 -9.26 1.49
N ALA A 83 -22.23 -8.23 2.25
CA ALA A 83 -22.98 -6.97 2.34
C ALA A 83 -22.99 -6.18 1.02
N MET A 84 -22.00 -6.40 0.15
CA MET A 84 -22.00 -5.93 -1.24
C MET A 84 -21.86 -7.11 -2.20
N ALA A 85 -22.66 -7.07 -3.28
CA ALA A 85 -22.59 -8.07 -4.34
C ALA A 85 -21.27 -7.96 -5.11
N LYS A 86 -20.63 -9.11 -5.37
CA LYS A 86 -19.44 -9.18 -6.22
C LYS A 86 -19.84 -8.92 -7.68
N PRO A 87 -19.13 -8.03 -8.39
CA PRO A 87 -19.41 -7.73 -9.80
C PRO A 87 -19.11 -8.96 -10.67
N ASP A 88 -19.93 -9.18 -11.69
CA ASP A 88 -19.63 -10.16 -12.74
C ASP A 88 -18.41 -9.69 -13.56
N ILE A 89 -17.46 -10.61 -13.75
CA ILE A 89 -16.22 -10.41 -14.49
C ILE A 89 -15.99 -11.49 -15.56
N SER A 90 -16.99 -12.33 -15.83
CA SER A 90 -16.91 -13.44 -16.80
C SER A 90 -16.33 -13.01 -18.14
N ASN A 91 -16.80 -11.90 -18.69
CA ASN A 91 -16.30 -11.32 -19.94
C ASN A 91 -14.83 -10.90 -19.89
N ILE A 92 -14.33 -10.42 -18.74
CA ILE A 92 -12.93 -10.02 -18.58
C ILE A 92 -12.06 -11.28 -18.46
N LEU A 93 -12.53 -12.32 -17.77
CA LEU A 93 -11.82 -13.59 -17.63
C LEU A 93 -11.69 -14.30 -18.98
N GLU A 94 -12.74 -14.30 -19.80
CA GLU A 94 -12.70 -14.82 -21.17
C GLU A 94 -11.64 -14.10 -22.02
N ILE A 95 -11.60 -12.76 -21.96
CA ILE A 95 -10.57 -11.97 -22.66
C ILE A 95 -9.16 -12.31 -22.14
N LYS A 96 -9.02 -12.46 -20.81
CA LYS A 96 -7.74 -12.79 -20.17
C LYS A 96 -7.19 -14.13 -20.66
N GLU A 97 -8.08 -15.12 -20.78
CA GLU A 97 -7.78 -16.45 -21.29
C GLU A 97 -7.42 -16.42 -22.78
N ASN A 98 -8.27 -15.79 -23.61
CA ASN A 98 -8.07 -15.70 -25.05
C ASN A 98 -6.76 -15.03 -25.44
N LEU A 99 -6.37 -14.00 -24.69
CA LEU A 99 -5.13 -13.25 -24.93
C LEU A 99 -3.91 -13.84 -24.20
N LYS A 100 -4.08 -14.96 -23.49
CA LYS A 100 -3.00 -15.70 -22.81
C LYS A 100 -2.19 -14.81 -21.86
N CYS A 101 -2.88 -14.01 -21.05
CA CYS A 101 -2.23 -13.09 -20.11
C CYS A 101 -1.32 -13.82 -19.12
N LYS A 102 -0.25 -13.15 -18.70
CA LYS A 102 0.57 -13.63 -17.57
C LYS A 102 -0.19 -13.46 -16.25
N PRO A 103 0.03 -14.35 -15.26
CA PRO A 103 -0.55 -14.20 -13.93
C PRO A 103 0.01 -12.97 -13.21
N PHE A 104 -0.72 -12.45 -12.23
CA PHE A 104 -0.30 -11.30 -11.44
C PHE A 104 1.03 -11.52 -10.71
N ALA A 105 1.30 -12.76 -10.30
CA ALA A 105 2.58 -13.19 -9.74
C ALA A 105 3.77 -12.77 -10.62
N TRP A 106 3.64 -13.02 -11.93
CA TRP A 106 4.66 -12.68 -12.91
C TRP A 106 4.85 -11.16 -13.00
N PHE A 107 3.76 -10.39 -12.94
CA PHE A 107 3.81 -8.94 -12.95
C PHE A 107 4.57 -8.39 -11.73
N LEU A 108 4.24 -8.87 -10.52
CA LEU A 108 4.94 -8.46 -9.29
C LEU A 108 6.44 -8.81 -9.38
N TYR A 109 6.77 -10.01 -9.87
CA TYR A 109 8.16 -10.42 -10.05
C TYR A 109 8.90 -9.56 -11.09
N ARG A 110 8.26 -9.28 -12.23
CA ARG A 110 8.84 -8.50 -13.34
C ARG A 110 9.17 -7.07 -12.94
N PHE A 111 8.34 -6.48 -12.09
CA PHE A 111 8.47 -5.10 -11.60
C PHE A 111 8.90 -5.04 -10.14
N ARG A 112 9.49 -6.13 -9.61
CA ARG A 112 9.84 -6.25 -8.19
C ARG A 112 10.70 -5.10 -7.70
N ALA A 113 11.68 -4.65 -8.50
CA ALA A 113 12.53 -3.51 -8.15
C ALA A 113 11.69 -2.27 -7.83
N LEU A 114 10.69 -1.95 -8.65
CA LEU A 114 9.82 -0.81 -8.37
C LEU A 114 9.03 -0.96 -7.06
N TYR A 115 8.58 -2.17 -6.73
CA TYR A 115 7.76 -2.37 -5.53
C TYR A 115 8.60 -2.52 -4.25
N PHE A 116 9.77 -3.16 -4.33
CA PHE A 116 10.68 -3.31 -3.19
C PHE A 116 11.50 -2.05 -2.96
N ASP A 117 12.08 -1.46 -4.01
CA ASP A 117 12.96 -0.28 -3.89
C ASP A 117 12.15 0.98 -3.57
N ALA A 118 10.88 1.06 -3.99
CA ALA A 118 9.98 2.15 -3.57
C ALA A 118 9.30 1.88 -2.22
N GLY A 119 9.63 0.79 -1.51
CA GLY A 119 9.07 0.46 -0.20
C GLY A 119 7.58 0.11 -0.18
N LEU A 120 7.00 -0.26 -1.34
CA LEU A 120 5.57 -0.63 -1.44
C LEU A 120 5.29 -2.06 -1.02
N VAL A 121 6.28 -2.94 -1.15
CA VAL A 121 6.23 -4.33 -0.68
C VAL A 121 7.45 -4.55 0.22
N PRO A 122 7.25 -4.90 1.49
CA PRO A 122 8.35 -5.07 2.41
C PRO A 122 9.10 -6.38 2.15
N ARG A 123 10.43 -6.37 2.31
CA ARG A 123 11.26 -7.59 2.19
C ARG A 123 10.95 -8.58 3.31
N GLN A 124 10.64 -8.08 4.49
CA GLN A 124 10.33 -8.87 5.68
C GLN A 124 9.21 -8.21 6.48
N VAL A 125 8.41 -9.03 7.13
CA VAL A 125 7.33 -8.64 8.03
C VAL A 125 7.65 -9.26 9.38
N PHE A 126 7.69 -8.46 10.45
CA PHE A 126 8.07 -8.94 11.78
C PHE A 126 7.23 -8.27 12.87
N HIS A 127 7.22 -8.90 14.04
CA HIS A 127 6.66 -8.35 15.26
C HIS A 127 7.78 -7.68 16.06
N LEU A 128 7.47 -6.56 16.69
CA LEU A 128 8.37 -5.91 17.64
C LEU A 128 7.99 -6.36 19.05
N LYS A 129 8.87 -7.11 19.71
CA LYS A 129 8.66 -7.59 21.09
C LYS A 129 9.57 -6.82 22.03
N ASP A 130 9.01 -6.33 23.13
CA ASP A 130 9.77 -5.82 24.26
C ASP A 130 10.28 -7.00 25.09
N ASP A 131 11.59 -7.08 25.28
CA ASP A 131 12.24 -8.15 26.03
C ASP A 131 11.90 -8.11 27.52
N SER A 132 11.64 -6.91 28.08
CA SER A 132 11.41 -6.75 29.51
C SER A 132 10.02 -7.22 29.96
N SER A 133 8.97 -6.81 29.24
CA SER A 133 7.59 -7.22 29.51
C SER A 133 7.18 -8.50 28.78
N GLY A 134 7.91 -8.88 27.73
CA GLY A 134 7.54 -9.98 26.84
C GLY A 134 6.36 -9.66 25.91
N MET A 135 5.89 -8.40 25.90
CA MET A 135 4.75 -7.93 25.12
C MET A 135 5.18 -7.47 23.73
N CYS A 136 4.26 -7.45 22.77
CA CYS A 136 4.50 -6.99 21.42
C CYS A 136 3.85 -5.63 21.16
N LEU A 137 4.50 -4.84 20.32
CA LEU A 137 4.00 -3.55 19.87
C LEU A 137 2.84 -3.76 18.87
N GLU A 138 1.72 -3.08 19.11
CA GLU A 138 0.52 -3.14 18.28
C GLU A 138 0.00 -1.74 17.95
N ALA A 139 -0.19 -1.46 16.65
CA ALA A 139 -0.87 -0.26 16.19
C ALA A 139 -2.40 -0.44 16.27
N ARG A 140 -3.07 0.43 17.02
CA ARG A 140 -4.54 0.49 17.17
C ARG A 140 -5.09 1.76 16.52
N GLY A 141 -5.28 1.71 15.20
CA GLY A 141 -5.72 2.86 14.41
C GLY A 141 -4.54 3.62 13.83
N SER A 142 -4.69 4.93 13.62
CA SER A 142 -3.72 5.74 12.85
C SER A 142 -2.62 6.40 13.69
N THR A 143 -2.73 6.41 15.02
CA THR A 143 -1.76 7.11 15.89
C THR A 143 -1.51 6.45 17.23
N ASN A 144 -2.31 5.45 17.63
CA ASN A 144 -2.20 4.83 18.94
C ASN A 144 -1.38 3.56 18.84
N ILE A 145 -0.29 3.50 19.61
CA ILE A 145 0.61 2.36 19.71
C ILE A 145 0.58 1.87 21.15
N VAL A 146 0.40 0.56 21.33
CA VAL A 146 0.32 -0.06 22.66
C VAL A 146 1.11 -1.35 22.70
N LEU A 147 1.54 -1.73 23.90
CA LEU A 147 2.06 -3.07 24.17
C LEU A 147 0.88 -4.02 24.46
N THR A 148 0.80 -5.11 23.71
CA THR A 148 -0.23 -6.15 23.86
C THR A 148 0.42 -7.53 23.85
N PRO A 149 -0.27 -8.59 24.31
CA PRO A 149 0.26 -9.95 24.19
C PRO A 149 0.57 -10.27 22.72
N CYS A 150 1.74 -10.84 22.49
CA CYS A 150 2.18 -11.21 21.14
C CYS A 150 1.20 -12.18 20.48
N SER A 151 0.81 -11.88 19.24
CA SER A 151 -0.11 -12.72 18.47
C SER A 151 0.29 -12.72 17.00
N GLU A 152 0.59 -13.92 16.47
CA GLU A 152 0.93 -14.13 15.06
C GLU A 152 -0.17 -13.72 14.08
N THR A 153 -1.40 -13.58 14.56
CA THR A 153 -2.56 -13.20 13.75
C THR A 153 -2.89 -11.71 13.81
N SER A 154 -2.24 -10.97 14.72
CA SER A 154 -2.54 -9.55 14.91
C SER A 154 -1.95 -8.72 13.78
N LYS A 155 -2.81 -8.27 12.87
CA LYS A 155 -2.42 -7.34 11.79
C LYS A 155 -1.80 -6.05 12.32
N GLY A 156 -2.23 -5.60 13.50
CA GLY A 156 -1.68 -4.41 14.15
C GLY A 156 -0.25 -4.60 14.65
N GLN A 157 0.19 -5.85 14.87
CA GLN A 157 1.56 -6.19 15.26
C GLN A 157 2.44 -6.58 14.06
N LEU A 158 1.84 -6.84 12.89
CA LEU A 158 2.51 -7.28 11.66
C LEU A 158 2.82 -6.13 10.69
N ASN A 159 2.24 -4.94 10.84
CA ASN A 159 2.28 -3.90 9.79
C ASN A 159 3.41 -2.87 9.93
N TRP A 160 4.51 -3.20 10.61
CA TRP A 160 5.64 -2.28 10.87
C TRP A 160 6.54 -1.96 9.65
N ASN A 161 6.02 -2.19 8.45
CA ASN A 161 6.73 -2.11 7.18
C ASN A 161 5.85 -1.62 6.03
N THR A 162 4.72 -1.00 6.39
CA THR A 162 3.85 -0.28 5.47
C THR A 162 4.32 1.18 5.37
N ASP A 163 3.60 2.04 4.67
CA ASP A 163 3.89 3.48 4.60
C ASP A 163 3.79 4.22 5.95
N GLN A 164 3.65 3.50 7.07
CA GLN A 164 3.53 4.01 8.44
C GLN A 164 4.85 3.81 9.20
N CYS A 165 5.44 4.91 9.67
CA CYS A 165 6.64 5.00 10.48
C CYS A 165 6.27 5.30 11.93
N LEU A 166 7.04 4.77 12.88
CA LEU A 166 7.04 5.21 14.27
C LEU A 166 7.66 6.61 14.39
N SER A 167 7.10 7.44 15.26
CA SER A 167 7.58 8.80 15.54
C SER A 167 7.17 9.26 16.93
N GLY A 168 8.04 9.99 17.62
CA GLY A 168 7.77 10.64 18.92
C GLY A 168 7.97 12.15 18.84
N ASN A 169 7.07 12.93 19.45
CA ASN A 169 7.13 14.39 19.45
C ASN A 169 8.00 14.99 20.58
N GLY A 170 8.59 14.15 21.43
CA GLY A 170 9.44 14.57 22.54
C GLY A 170 9.77 13.43 23.49
N ILE A 171 10.81 13.59 24.30
CA ILE A 171 11.24 12.59 25.29
C ILE A 171 10.14 12.40 26.34
N GLY A 172 9.78 11.14 26.62
CA GLY A 172 8.75 10.78 27.60
C GLY A 172 7.31 11.03 27.12
N GLN A 173 7.11 11.29 25.84
CA GLN A 173 5.79 11.37 25.20
C GLN A 173 5.43 10.05 24.52
N ASP A 174 4.14 9.87 24.23
CA ASP A 174 3.64 8.70 23.52
C ASP A 174 4.21 8.63 22.09
N VAL A 175 4.51 7.40 21.65
CA VAL A 175 4.91 7.11 20.27
C VAL A 175 3.66 7.03 19.40
N SER A 176 3.74 7.62 18.20
CA SER A 176 2.67 7.65 17.22
C SER A 176 3.14 7.19 15.85
N THR A 177 2.21 6.72 15.01
CA THR A 177 2.49 6.39 13.61
C THR A 177 2.26 7.58 12.69
N ASN A 178 3.13 7.79 11.72
CA ASN A 178 3.04 8.82 10.68
C ASN A 178 3.40 8.25 9.30
N VAL A 179 3.02 8.93 8.21
CA VAL A 179 3.38 8.44 6.86
C VAL A 179 4.88 8.63 6.62
N CYS A 180 5.59 7.53 6.37
CA CYS A 180 7.01 7.54 6.00
C CYS A 180 7.23 8.20 4.64
N SER A 181 8.33 8.92 4.51
CA SER A 181 8.89 9.21 3.20
C SER A 181 9.60 7.98 2.63
N THR A 182 9.38 7.69 1.35
CA THR A 182 10.04 6.58 0.64
C THR A 182 11.49 6.91 0.23
N TYR A 183 12.00 8.09 0.58
CA TYR A 183 13.36 8.51 0.19
C TYR A 183 14.48 7.87 1.02
N GLY A 184 14.19 6.90 1.89
CA GLY A 184 15.18 6.00 2.52
C GLY A 184 16.09 6.65 3.57
N GLU A 185 16.30 7.96 3.49
CA GLU A 185 17.09 8.73 4.45
C GLU A 185 16.31 9.98 4.82
N PHE A 186 15.84 10.02 6.06
CA PHE A 186 15.48 11.25 6.71
C PHE A 186 16.66 11.68 7.58
N TYR A 187 16.97 12.98 7.60
CA TYR A 187 18.07 13.51 8.42
C TYR A 187 17.85 13.32 9.93
N ASP A 188 16.67 12.85 10.33
CA ASP A 188 16.27 12.50 11.69
C ASP A 188 15.90 11.00 11.85
N GLN A 189 16.41 10.14 10.96
CA GLN A 189 16.30 8.68 11.07
C GLN A 189 17.50 8.11 11.82
N TRP A 190 17.27 7.64 13.04
CA TRP A 190 18.34 7.26 13.98
C TRP A 190 18.34 5.77 14.36
N ILE A 191 17.41 4.97 13.84
CA ILE A 191 17.27 3.54 14.15
C ILE A 191 17.47 2.72 12.89
N LYS A 192 18.33 1.70 12.99
CA LYS A 192 18.59 0.74 11.90
C LYS A 192 18.58 -0.69 12.42
N LEU A 193 17.65 -1.49 11.94
CA LEU A 193 17.60 -2.95 11.98
C LEU A 193 18.78 -3.50 11.18
N GLU A 194 19.76 -3.97 11.93
CA GLU A 194 20.86 -4.77 11.42
C GLU A 194 20.67 -6.18 11.95
N GLN A 195 20.69 -7.18 11.06
CA GLN A 195 20.59 -8.59 11.45
C GLN A 195 19.36 -8.92 12.32
N ASN A 196 18.20 -8.32 12.02
CA ASN A 196 16.94 -8.45 12.79
C ASN A 196 17.00 -7.90 14.24
N GLN A 197 17.99 -7.07 14.56
CA GLN A 197 18.06 -6.34 15.82
C GLN A 197 18.04 -4.84 15.56
N LEU A 198 17.23 -4.11 16.33
CA LEU A 198 17.24 -2.65 16.29
C LEU A 198 18.57 -2.17 16.88
N ASN A 199 19.47 -1.72 16.01
CA ASN A 199 20.74 -1.15 16.40
C ASN A 199 20.55 0.36 16.64
N PHE A 200 20.98 0.81 17.81
CA PHE A 200 20.94 2.20 18.23
C PHE A 200 22.39 2.71 18.28
N PRO A 201 22.76 3.74 17.50
CA PRO A 201 24.10 4.32 17.61
C PRO A 201 24.32 4.85 19.04
N GLU A 202 25.54 4.70 19.57
CA GLU A 202 25.92 4.84 21.00
C GLU A 202 25.62 6.22 21.66
N PHE A 203 25.02 7.17 20.95
CA PHE A 203 24.55 8.44 21.48
C PHE A 203 23.05 8.62 21.16
N PHE A 204 22.19 8.23 22.10
CA PHE A 204 20.73 8.36 21.99
C PHE A 204 20.28 9.84 22.00
N PHE A 205 19.20 10.18 21.25
CA PHE A 205 17.90 10.64 21.77
C PHE A 205 16.89 10.96 20.62
N CYS A 206 15.75 10.26 20.62
CA CYS A 206 14.49 10.45 19.85
C CYS A 206 14.36 9.78 18.46
N GLU A 207 13.21 9.09 18.28
CA GLU A 207 13.08 7.85 17.50
C GLU A 207 12.17 8.00 16.28
N THR A 208 12.67 7.57 15.13
CA THR A 208 11.88 7.15 13.97
C THR A 208 12.40 5.79 13.49
N ILE A 209 11.49 4.82 13.31
CA ILE A 209 11.86 3.52 12.69
C ILE A 209 11.57 3.65 11.20
N GLY A 210 12.62 3.91 10.43
CA GLY A 210 12.65 3.73 8.99
C GLY A 210 13.68 2.66 8.65
N PHE A 211 13.42 1.83 7.64
CA PHE A 211 14.41 0.92 7.10
C PHE A 211 15.00 1.42 5.79
N ALA A 212 16.27 1.81 5.84
CA ALA A 212 17.22 1.68 4.74
C ALA A 212 18.38 0.81 5.23
N GLU A 213 18.67 -0.29 4.54
CA GLU A 213 19.91 -0.37 3.78
C GLU A 213 19.95 -1.57 2.83
N VAL A 214 20.79 -1.36 1.83
CA VAL A 214 21.13 -2.18 0.68
C VAL A 214 22.40 -2.95 1.01
N ASP A 215 22.38 -4.25 0.77
CA ASP A 215 23.52 -5.04 0.30
C ASP A 215 23.04 -5.90 -0.89
#